data_AF-C9Z9V0-F1
#
_entry.id   AF-C9Z9V0-F1
#
_cell.length_a   1.000
_cell.length_b   1.000
_cell.length_c   1.000
_cell.angle_alpha   90.00
_cell.angle_beta   90.00
_cell.angle_gamma   90.00
#
_symmetry.space_group_name_H-M   'P 1'
#
loop_
_entity.id
_entity.type
_entity.pdbx_description
1 polymer ?
#
loop_
_entity_poly.entity_id
_entity_poly.type
_entity_poly.pdbx_seq_one_letter_code
_entity_poly.pdbx_strand_id
1 'polypeptide(L)'
;MDIAFDDAELARVCNSDAARRVRFGPEAAAALHRRLGQMAAADHLADLHRLAAARLRPDPADSGISRVVSLGDHGHLVVRPRDDPPAAHRDGTLDEHSVRALIVTAIAITR
;
A
#
# COMPACT_ATOMS: atom_id res chain seq x y z
N MET A 1 -3.42 -0.54 -11.21
CA MET A 1 -2.68 0.62 -10.66
C MET A 1 -1.20 0.28 -10.58
N ASP A 2 -0.33 1.22 -10.92
CA ASP A 2 1.12 1.03 -10.82
C ASP A 2 1.58 1.04 -9.37
N ILE A 3 2.46 0.10 -9.00
CA ILE A 3 3.05 0.03 -7.66
C ILE A 3 4.57 0.08 -7.79
N ALA A 4 5.17 1.11 -7.19
CA ALA A 4 6.60 1.26 -7.00
C ALA A 4 6.97 1.06 -5.52
N PHE A 5 8.27 1.04 -5.24
CA PHE A 5 8.82 0.80 -3.90
C PHE A 5 9.87 1.86 -3.61
N ASP A 6 9.88 2.37 -2.38
CA ASP A 6 10.74 3.49 -1.98
C ASP A 6 12.23 3.10 -1.96
N ASP A 7 12.52 1.82 -1.73
CA ASP A 7 13.88 1.28 -1.75
C ASP A 7 13.96 -0.14 -2.38
N ALA A 8 15.20 -0.59 -2.58
CA ALA A 8 15.50 -1.88 -3.19
C ALA A 8 15.14 -3.08 -2.29
N GLU A 9 15.15 -2.92 -0.96
CA GLU A 9 14.76 -3.98 -0.04
C GLU A 9 13.24 -4.22 -0.11
N LEU A 10 12.44 -3.16 -0.07
CA LEU A 10 11.00 -3.21 -0.27
C LEU A 10 10.65 -3.82 -1.63
N ALA A 11 11.34 -3.39 -2.70
CA ALA A 11 11.15 -3.97 -4.02
C ALA A 11 11.44 -5.48 -4.03
N ARG A 12 12.55 -5.91 -3.42
CA ARG A 12 12.93 -7.32 -3.33
C ARG A 12 11.90 -8.14 -2.56
N VAL A 13 11.50 -7.67 -1.39
CA VAL A 13 10.58 -8.38 -0.49
C VAL A 13 9.17 -8.46 -1.07
N CYS A 14 8.70 -7.41 -1.75
CA CYS A 14 7.38 -7.42 -2.37
C CYS A 14 7.32 -8.31 -3.63
N ASN A 15 8.39 -8.35 -4.43
CA ASN A 15 8.40 -9.04 -5.72
C ASN A 15 8.94 -10.48 -5.68
N SER A 16 9.57 -10.92 -4.59
CA SER A 16 10.10 -12.29 -4.46
C SER A 16 9.36 -13.07 -3.36
N ASP A 17 8.71 -14.18 -3.73
CA ASP A 17 8.05 -15.05 -2.75
C ASP A 17 9.03 -15.60 -1.71
N ALA A 18 10.21 -16.07 -2.16
CA ALA A 18 11.25 -16.57 -1.27
C ALA A 18 11.70 -15.49 -0.27
N ALA A 19 12.01 -14.27 -0.74
CA ALA A 19 12.40 -13.16 0.12
C ALA A 19 11.33 -12.79 1.13
N ARG A 20 10.08 -12.72 0.68
CA ARG A 20 8.91 -12.38 1.50
C ARG A 20 8.68 -13.40 2.61
N ARG A 21 8.72 -14.69 2.28
CA ARG A 21 8.53 -15.79 3.22
C ARG A 21 9.64 -15.85 4.26
N VAL A 22 10.89 -15.65 3.85
CA VAL A 22 12.03 -15.58 4.79
C VAL A 22 11.88 -14.40 5.75
N ARG A 23 11.42 -13.25 5.25
CA ARG A 23 11.35 -12.01 6.05
C ARG A 23 10.19 -11.97 7.04
N PHE A 24 9.02 -12.50 6.65
CA PHE A 24 7.77 -12.32 7.40
C PHE A 24 7.10 -13.62 7.85
N GLY A 25 7.60 -14.78 7.42
CA GLY A 25 6.91 -16.05 7.62
C GLY A 25 5.80 -16.28 6.58
N PRO A 26 5.28 -17.52 6.48
CA PRO A 26 4.41 -17.93 5.39
C PRO A 26 3.07 -17.19 5.35
N GLU A 27 2.43 -16.97 6.50
CA GLU A 27 1.10 -16.38 6.57
C GLU A 27 1.10 -14.89 6.23
N ALA A 28 1.97 -14.12 6.87
CA ALA A 28 2.15 -12.70 6.56
C ALA A 28 2.63 -12.49 5.13
N ALA A 29 3.50 -13.38 4.60
CA ALA A 29 3.91 -13.33 3.20
C ALA A 29 2.74 -13.56 2.23
N ALA A 30 1.84 -14.50 2.53
CA ALA A 30 0.65 -14.74 1.71
C ALA A 30 -0.33 -13.55 1.79
N ALA A 31 -0.51 -12.97 2.98
CA ALA A 31 -1.35 -11.80 3.18
C ALA A 31 -0.84 -10.57 2.41
N LEU A 32 0.47 -10.32 2.48
CA LEU A 32 1.13 -9.26 1.71
C LEU A 32 1.00 -9.47 0.20
N HIS A 33 1.28 -10.69 -0.29
CA HIS A 33 1.16 -10.98 -1.73
C HIS A 33 -0.26 -10.76 -2.24
N ARG A 34 -1.26 -11.27 -1.51
CA ARG A 34 -2.67 -11.07 -1.85
C ARG A 34 -3.02 -9.58 -1.90
N ARG A 35 -2.58 -8.78 -0.91
CA ARG A 35 -2.88 -7.35 -0.89
C ARG A 35 -2.23 -6.61 -2.05
N LEU A 36 -0.97 -6.90 -2.36
CA LEU A 36 -0.28 -6.31 -3.51
C LEU A 36 -0.99 -6.65 -4.83
N GLY A 37 -1.44 -7.90 -5.01
CA GLY A 37 -2.21 -8.29 -6.19
C GLY A 37 -3.55 -7.54 -6.31
N GLN A 38 -4.27 -7.39 -5.20
CA GLN A 38 -5.52 -6.61 -5.16
C GLN A 38 -5.27 -5.12 -5.46
N MET A 39 -4.20 -4.54 -4.96
CA MET A 39 -3.82 -3.15 -5.25
C MET A 39 -3.43 -2.97 -6.72
N ALA A 40 -2.68 -3.91 -7.29
CA ALA A 40 -2.27 -3.87 -8.68
C ALA A 40 -3.48 -3.95 -9.64
N ALA A 41 -4.51 -4.70 -9.26
CA ALA A 41 -5.74 -4.86 -10.03
C ALA A 41 -6.73 -3.68 -9.94
N ALA A 42 -6.56 -2.77 -8.96
CA ALA A 42 -7.40 -1.58 -8.82
C ALA A 42 -7.07 -0.51 -9.89
N ASP A 43 -8.04 0.28 -10.35
CA ASP A 43 -7.80 1.34 -11.34
C ASP A 43 -7.29 2.62 -10.68
N HIS A 44 -7.81 2.92 -9.48
CA HIS A 44 -7.41 4.05 -8.66
C HIS A 44 -7.43 3.73 -7.16
N LEU A 45 -6.75 4.54 -6.34
CA LEU A 45 -6.68 4.34 -4.88
C LEU A 45 -8.06 4.19 -4.22
N ALA A 46 -9.05 4.98 -4.66
CA ALA A 46 -10.40 4.93 -4.09
C ALA A 46 -11.09 3.55 -4.25
N ASP A 47 -10.66 2.71 -5.21
CA ASP A 47 -11.22 1.36 -5.36
C ASP A 47 -10.90 0.46 -4.17
N LEU A 48 -9.81 0.73 -3.44
CA LEU A 48 -9.44 -0.05 -2.27
C LEU A 48 -10.46 0.09 -1.13
N HIS A 49 -11.30 1.13 -1.12
CA HIS A 49 -12.42 1.23 -0.19
C HIS A 49 -13.48 0.15 -0.41
N ARG A 50 -13.62 -0.37 -1.64
CA ARG A 50 -14.52 -1.50 -1.94
C ARG A 50 -14.01 -2.82 -1.37
N LEU A 51 -12.71 -2.90 -1.07
CA LEU A 51 -12.09 -4.03 -0.42
C LEU A 51 -12.15 -3.81 1.10
N ALA A 52 -13.22 -4.23 1.76
CA ALA A 52 -13.38 -4.04 3.22
C ALA A 52 -12.15 -4.52 4.03
N ALA A 53 -11.52 -5.61 3.59
CA ALA A 53 -10.30 -6.14 4.21
C ALA A 53 -9.07 -5.21 4.08
N ALA A 54 -9.06 -4.27 3.13
CA ALA A 54 -7.98 -3.29 2.96
C ALA A 54 -7.96 -2.27 4.08
N ARG A 55 -9.11 -1.99 4.71
CA ARG A 55 -9.27 -0.99 5.78
C ARG A 55 -8.48 0.28 5.49
N LEU A 56 -8.58 0.77 4.24
CA LEU A 56 -7.83 1.92 3.77
C LEU A 56 -8.12 3.12 4.67
N ARG A 57 -7.07 3.78 5.15
CA ARG A 57 -7.18 4.93 6.04
C ARG A 57 -5.99 5.87 5.87
N PRO A 58 -6.12 7.16 6.25
CA PRO A 58 -4.98 8.05 6.37
C PRO A 58 -3.90 7.48 7.31
N ASP A 59 -2.64 7.76 6.99
CA ASP A 59 -1.53 7.53 7.93
C ASP A 59 -1.50 8.67 8.98
N PRO A 60 -1.72 8.38 10.27
CA PRO A 60 -1.69 9.40 11.31
C PRO A 60 -0.29 10.00 11.55
N ALA A 61 0.77 9.35 11.06
CA ALA A 61 2.14 9.82 11.24
C ALA A 61 2.61 10.81 10.16
N ASP A 62 1.77 11.13 9.17
CA ASP A 62 2.13 11.96 8.03
C ASP A 62 1.06 13.05 7.74
N SER A 63 1.42 13.98 6.86
CA SER A 63 0.68 15.11 6.28
C SER A 63 -0.69 14.81 5.64
N GLY A 64 -1.25 13.62 5.83
CA GLY A 64 -2.55 13.23 5.26
C GLY A 64 -2.50 12.77 3.80
N ILE A 65 -1.31 12.73 3.18
CA ILE A 65 -1.10 12.19 1.83
C ILE A 65 -0.92 10.67 1.88
N SER A 66 -0.13 10.18 2.84
CA SER A 66 0.09 8.75 2.99
C SER A 66 -1.17 8.01 3.44
N ARG A 67 -1.24 6.74 3.08
CA ARG A 67 -2.31 5.81 3.42
C ARG A 67 -1.76 4.55 4.04
N VAL A 68 -2.51 4.04 4.99
CA VAL A 68 -2.30 2.71 5.54
C VAL A 68 -3.25 1.72 4.87
N VAL A 69 -2.70 0.60 4.41
CA VAL A 69 -3.45 -0.51 3.81
C VAL A 69 -3.23 -1.76 4.64
N SER A 70 -4.30 -2.32 5.19
CA SER A 70 -4.26 -3.49 6.07
C SER A 70 -3.92 -4.80 5.34
N LEU A 71 -3.11 -5.62 6.02
CA LEU A 71 -2.82 -7.02 5.70
C LEU A 71 -3.68 -7.98 6.55
N GLY A 72 -4.77 -7.50 7.15
CA GLY A 72 -5.52 -8.22 8.18
C GLY A 72 -4.78 -8.19 9.52
N ASP A 73 -4.79 -9.32 10.23
CA ASP A 73 -4.16 -9.45 11.55
C ASP A 73 -2.62 -9.51 11.45
N HIS A 74 -2.07 -9.65 10.25
CA HIS A 74 -0.64 -9.76 10.02
C HIS A 74 0.08 -8.41 9.90
N GLY A 75 -0.64 -7.28 9.93
CA GLY A 75 -0.04 -5.94 9.90
C GLY A 75 -0.57 -5.02 8.78
N HIS A 76 0.28 -4.15 8.25
CA HIS A 76 -0.10 -3.16 7.25
C HIS A 76 1.04 -2.67 6.34
N LEU A 77 0.66 -2.08 5.21
CA LEU A 77 1.50 -1.31 4.30
C LEU A 77 1.29 0.18 4.55
N VAL A 78 2.34 0.97 4.38
CA VAL A 78 2.24 2.43 4.19
C VAL A 78 2.53 2.73 2.72
N VAL A 79 1.66 3.53 2.11
CA VAL A 79 1.75 3.92 0.70
C VAL A 79 1.52 5.42 0.54
N ARG A 80 2.13 6.01 -0.47
CA ARG A 80 1.85 7.38 -0.91
C ARG A 80 1.65 7.43 -2.43
N PRO A 81 0.95 8.43 -2.98
CA PRO A 81 0.92 8.67 -4.42
C PRO A 81 2.34 8.80 -4.99
N ARG A 82 2.55 8.31 -6.21
CA ARG A 82 3.82 8.47 -6.92
C ARG A 82 4.04 9.91 -7.40
N ASP A 83 2.98 10.59 -7.80
CA ASP A 83 3.05 11.93 -8.36
C ASP A 83 3.31 12.97 -7.24
N ASP A 84 4.14 13.97 -7.55
CA ASP A 84 4.52 15.05 -6.64
C ASP A 84 4.44 16.42 -7.35
N PRO A 85 3.47 17.28 -7.00
CA PRO A 85 2.44 17.07 -5.97
C PRO A 85 1.37 16.05 -6.44
N PRO A 86 0.74 15.33 -5.50
CA PRO A 86 -0.37 14.45 -5.84
C PRO A 86 -1.61 15.25 -6.26
N ALA A 87 -2.50 14.60 -7.01
CA ALA A 87 -3.82 15.17 -7.31
C ALA A 87 -4.60 15.42 -6.01
N ALA A 88 -5.12 16.64 -5.86
CA ALA A 88 -5.86 17.07 -4.69
C ALA A 88 -7.16 17.78 -5.08
N HIS A 89 -8.16 17.67 -4.21
CA HIS A 89 -9.39 18.46 -4.27
C HIS A 89 -9.10 19.94 -3.93
N ARG A 90 -10.10 20.82 -4.16
CA ARG A 90 -9.97 22.26 -3.90
C ARG A 90 -9.68 22.61 -2.44
N ASP A 91 -10.04 21.74 -1.51
CA ASP A 91 -9.78 21.87 -0.08
C ASP A 91 -8.39 21.35 0.34
N GLY A 92 -7.58 20.88 -0.62
CA GLY A 92 -6.24 20.34 -0.38
C GLY A 92 -6.22 18.87 0.04
N THR A 93 -7.37 18.21 0.14
CA THR A 93 -7.43 16.78 0.44
C THR A 93 -7.05 15.94 -0.79
N LEU A 94 -6.44 14.76 -0.56
CA LEU A 94 -6.01 13.88 -1.63
C LEU A 94 -7.21 13.41 -2.49
N ASP A 95 -7.12 13.61 -3.80
CA ASP A 95 -8.10 13.06 -4.74
C ASP A 95 -7.77 11.61 -5.09
N GLU A 96 -8.28 10.69 -4.27
CA GLU A 96 -8.01 9.25 -4.40
C GLU A 96 -8.55 8.63 -5.71
N HIS A 97 -9.47 9.29 -6.42
CA HIS A 97 -9.96 8.83 -7.73
C HIS A 97 -8.97 9.14 -8.85
N SER A 98 -8.08 10.11 -8.63
CA SER A 98 -7.04 10.50 -9.58
C SER A 98 -5.71 9.77 -9.33
N VAL A 99 -5.53 9.12 -8.17
CA VAL A 99 -4.30 8.38 -7.84
C VAL A 99 -4.29 7.03 -8.55
N ARG A 100 -3.45 6.91 -9.58
CA ARG A 100 -3.28 5.69 -10.41
C ARG A 100 -1.93 4.98 -10.22
N ALA A 101 -1.07 5.55 -9.39
CA ALA A 101 0.25 5.03 -9.08
C ALA A 101 0.62 5.31 -7.62
N LEU A 102 1.14 4.29 -6.94
CA LEU A 102 1.56 4.37 -5.54
C LEU A 102 3.03 3.97 -5.38
N ILE A 103 3.65 4.50 -4.34
CA ILE A 103 4.93 4.04 -3.80
C ILE A 103 4.64 3.39 -2.45
N VAL A 104 5.04 2.13 -2.28
CA VAL A 104 5.10 1.48 -0.96
C VAL A 104 6.35 1.98 -0.24
N THR A 105 6.15 2.59 0.92
CA THR A 105 7.22 3.21 1.72
C THR A 105 7.59 2.41 2.96
N ALA A 106 6.68 1.56 3.45
CA ALA A 106 6.96 0.70 4.59
C ALA A 106 6.04 -0.52 4.66
N ILE A 107 6.52 -1.55 5.37
CA ILE A 107 5.76 -2.74 5.74
C ILE A 107 5.94 -2.96 7.24
N ALA A 108 4.84 -2.95 7.99
CA ALA A 108 4.83 -3.25 9.42
C ALA A 108 4.05 -4.54 9.65
N ILE A 109 4.73 -5.60 10.11
CA ILE A 109 4.13 -6.90 10.42
C ILE A 109 3.88 -7.01 11.93
N THR A 110 2.67 -7.42 12.30
CA THR A 110 2.31 -7.74 13.69
C THR A 110 2.70 -9.20 13.96
N ARG A 111 3.41 -9.45 15.05
CA ARG A 111 3.81 -10.79 15.50
C ARG A 111 2.73 -11.45 16.34
#